data_AF-A0A3B9KM32-F1
#
_entry.id   AF-A0A3B9KM32-F1
#
_cell.length_a   1.000
_cell.length_b   1.000
_cell.length_c   1.000
_cell.angle_alpha   90.00
_cell.angle_beta   90.00
_cell.angle_gamma   90.00
#
_symmetry.space_group_name_H-M   'P 1'
#
loop_
_entity.id
_entity.type
_entity.pdbx_description
1 polymer ?
#
loop_
_entity_poly.entity_id
_entity_poly.type
_entity_poly.pdbx_seq_one_letter_code
_entity_poly.pdbx_strand_id
1 'polypeptide(L)'
;PWGQKPWLQDALRTNLTTLYVRRLLLTLERRFNESWPLKAADLASQPWKEIRTQVLAQIQSTMERRKQRLLGSEGEIARDLEANQEHLTAALNDQDERLRLLQLTTQGMRITFDPKSHRKQLTTAPRLTYVYAMAQKLEALPAQQVTEQVLAHLEEAQAVFQTIFGHAEWEHLRNQEVTLKKLAVNSKDILAETVGKERFERLESLSLDEIPAEDQAPLIQALGKIAQNRIYRQLLLATITQSWVEYLTRMEALRVSISMESYAQRDPLVQYKSQASTMFTELLSEVRQTVISKMYRYRPSLPAEYTTGLRSAARAQPELALVGAGGSRVNNPPAKSKKKRKRH
;
A
#
# COMPACT_ATOMS: atom_id res chain seq x y z
N PRO A 1 59.83 14.39 -7.32
CA PRO A 1 59.34 15.16 -8.49
C PRO A 1 57.80 15.36 -8.60
N TRP A 2 57.01 15.17 -7.54
CA TRP A 2 55.57 15.50 -7.54
C TRP A 2 55.13 16.39 -6.35
N GLY A 3 56.09 16.92 -5.58
CA GLY A 3 55.82 17.58 -4.29
C GLY A 3 55.62 19.11 -4.31
N GLN A 4 55.74 19.80 -5.46
CA GLN A 4 55.84 21.27 -5.42
C GLN A 4 55.20 21.98 -6.62
N LYS A 5 53.89 21.81 -6.80
CA LYS A 5 53.09 22.81 -7.54
C LYS A 5 51.84 23.14 -6.70
N PRO A 6 51.95 24.08 -5.73
CA PRO A 6 50.84 24.50 -4.88
C PRO A 6 49.59 24.85 -5.69
N TRP A 7 49.78 25.52 -6.84
CA TRP A 7 48.70 25.84 -7.78
C TRP A 7 47.95 24.61 -8.33
N LEU A 8 48.63 23.48 -8.53
CA LEU A 8 48.01 22.25 -9.03
C LEU A 8 47.21 21.56 -7.92
N GLN A 9 47.74 21.55 -6.69
CA GLN A 9 47.03 21.03 -5.53
C GLN A 9 45.78 21.85 -5.22
N ASP A 10 45.89 23.17 -5.27
CA ASP A 10 44.75 24.08 -5.09
C ASP A 10 43.74 23.93 -6.22
N ALA A 11 44.18 23.88 -7.48
CA ALA A 11 43.28 23.66 -8.62
C ALA A 11 42.57 22.30 -8.55
N LEU A 12 43.26 21.22 -8.17
CA LEU A 12 42.66 19.90 -7.97
C LEU A 12 41.66 19.91 -6.81
N ARG A 13 42.04 20.52 -5.67
CA ARG A 13 41.17 20.65 -4.50
C ARG A 13 39.91 21.44 -4.84
N THR A 14 40.03 22.60 -5.48
CA THR A 14 38.87 23.43 -5.87
C THR A 14 37.98 22.70 -6.88
N ASN A 15 38.55 22.01 -7.86
CA ASN A 15 37.74 21.24 -8.82
C ASN A 15 37.00 20.07 -8.16
N LEU A 16 37.68 19.28 -7.33
CA LEU A 16 37.06 18.17 -6.61
C LEU A 16 35.98 18.68 -5.65
N THR A 17 36.27 19.70 -4.85
CA THR A 17 35.28 20.31 -3.94
C THR A 17 34.08 20.87 -4.69
N THR A 18 34.28 21.53 -5.84
CA THR A 18 33.18 22.00 -6.68
C THR A 18 32.28 20.84 -7.12
N LEU A 19 32.85 19.72 -7.59
CA LEU A 19 32.09 18.54 -7.99
C LEU A 19 31.31 17.93 -6.82
N TYR A 20 31.95 17.78 -5.67
CA TYR A 20 31.32 17.23 -4.46
C TYR A 20 30.20 18.14 -3.95
N VAL A 21 30.46 19.44 -3.80
CA VAL A 21 29.46 20.42 -3.34
C VAL A 21 28.30 20.51 -4.31
N ARG A 22 28.54 20.50 -5.63
CA ARG A 22 27.47 20.49 -6.63
C ARG A 22 26.58 19.26 -6.48
N ARG A 23 27.16 18.06 -6.34
CA ARG A 23 26.38 16.83 -6.13
C ARG A 23 25.60 16.87 -4.82
N LEU A 24 26.23 17.35 -3.75
CA LEU A 24 25.61 17.51 -2.43
C LEU A 24 24.43 18.49 -2.48
N LEU A 25 24.60 19.65 -3.10
CA LEU A 25 23.52 20.63 -3.24
C LEU A 25 22.37 20.05 -4.07
N LEU A 26 22.67 19.42 -5.21
CA LEU A 26 21.65 18.79 -6.05
C LEU A 26 20.87 17.68 -5.31
N THR A 27 21.54 16.86 -4.48
CA THR A 27 20.83 15.83 -3.71
C THR A 27 19.96 16.44 -2.61
N LEU A 28 20.44 17.49 -1.93
CA LEU A 28 19.67 18.18 -0.90
C LEU A 28 18.48 18.95 -1.48
N GLU A 29 18.67 19.72 -2.55
CA GLU A 29 17.60 20.44 -3.24
C GLU A 29 16.50 19.48 -3.72
N ARG A 30 16.87 18.33 -4.28
CA ARG A 30 15.91 17.29 -4.65
C ARG A 30 15.18 16.71 -3.45
N ARG A 31 15.88 16.48 -2.33
CA ARG A 31 15.28 15.93 -1.10
C ARG A 31 14.31 16.91 -0.44
N PHE A 32 14.64 18.20 -0.44
CA PHE A 32 13.76 19.25 0.09
C PHE A 32 12.71 19.72 -0.93
N ASN A 33 12.89 19.37 -2.21
CA ASN A 33 12.10 19.84 -3.35
C ASN A 33 12.02 21.38 -3.37
N GLU A 34 13.18 22.02 -3.19
CA GLU A 34 13.37 23.48 -3.15
C GLU A 34 14.74 23.82 -3.76
N SER A 35 14.81 24.93 -4.50
CA SER A 35 16.09 25.44 -5.01
C SER A 35 16.74 26.36 -3.98
N TRP A 36 18.04 26.20 -3.76
CA TRP A 36 18.80 26.98 -2.81
C TRP A 36 19.63 28.04 -3.53
N PRO A 37 19.85 29.21 -2.90
CA PRO A 37 20.68 30.27 -3.48
C PRO A 37 22.18 29.96 -3.45
N LEU A 38 22.59 28.80 -2.93
CA LEU A 38 23.99 28.39 -2.79
C LEU A 38 24.55 27.91 -4.13
N LYS A 39 25.63 28.53 -4.59
CA LYS A 39 26.35 28.09 -5.80
C LYS A 39 27.59 27.29 -5.43
N ALA A 40 27.78 26.14 -6.09
CA ALA A 40 28.92 25.27 -5.82
C ALA A 40 30.27 25.94 -6.11
N ALA A 41 30.33 26.84 -7.10
CA ALA A 41 31.55 27.59 -7.45
C ALA A 41 31.98 28.53 -6.31
N ASP A 42 31.02 29.24 -5.71
CA ASP A 42 31.26 30.23 -4.64
C ASP A 42 31.66 29.55 -3.32
N LEU A 43 31.18 28.32 -3.10
CA LEU A 43 31.51 27.52 -1.92
C LEU A 43 32.86 26.81 -2.06
N ALA A 44 33.25 26.39 -3.27
CA ALA A 44 34.46 25.59 -3.49
C ALA A 44 35.77 26.34 -3.24
N SER A 45 35.74 27.67 -3.22
CA SER A 45 36.89 28.50 -2.83
C SER A 45 37.09 28.60 -1.31
N GLN A 46 36.13 28.13 -0.51
CA GLN A 46 36.13 28.28 0.94
C GLN A 46 36.68 27.02 1.66
N PRO A 47 37.18 27.15 2.89
CA PRO A 47 37.50 26.01 3.75
C PRO A 47 36.26 25.12 3.98
N TRP A 48 36.47 23.79 4.02
CA TRP A 48 35.37 22.82 4.21
C TRP A 48 34.52 23.09 5.46
N LYS A 49 35.11 23.62 6.52
CA LYS A 49 34.41 24.00 7.76
C LYS A 49 33.35 25.07 7.49
N GLU A 50 33.66 26.07 6.66
CA GLU A 50 32.72 27.15 6.29
C GLU A 50 31.61 26.63 5.38
N ILE A 51 31.97 25.81 4.37
CA ILE A 51 31.02 25.13 3.49
C ILE A 51 30.00 24.33 4.33
N ARG A 52 30.50 23.51 5.28
CA ARG A 52 29.65 22.73 6.18
C ARG A 52 28.69 23.62 6.96
N THR A 53 29.19 24.72 7.54
CA THR A 53 28.36 25.63 8.34
C THR A 53 27.26 26.27 7.49
N GLN A 54 27.58 26.75 6.29
CA GLN A 54 26.60 27.37 5.39
C GLN A 54 25.54 26.38 4.91
N VAL A 55 25.95 25.16 4.52
CA VAL A 55 25.03 24.10 4.12
C VAL A 55 24.12 23.70 5.29
N LEU A 56 24.65 23.55 6.51
CA LEU A 56 23.83 23.22 7.68
C LEU A 56 22.85 24.35 8.05
N ALA A 57 23.27 25.61 7.97
CA ALA A 57 22.39 26.76 8.17
C ALA A 57 21.27 26.82 7.12
N GLN A 58 21.60 26.52 5.85
CA GLN A 58 20.59 26.42 4.78
C GLN A 58 19.61 25.27 5.01
N ILE A 59 20.08 24.12 5.50
CA ILE A 59 19.22 22.99 5.89
C ILE A 59 18.27 23.41 7.02
N GLN A 60 18.81 23.99 8.11
CA GLN A 60 18.01 24.38 9.28
C GLN A 60 16.95 25.42 8.93
N SER A 61 17.33 26.49 8.22
CA SER A 61 16.38 27.52 7.79
C SER A 61 15.31 26.97 6.84
N THR A 62 15.66 26.03 5.96
CA THR A 62 14.69 25.35 5.09
C THR A 62 13.73 24.47 5.90
N MET A 63 14.24 23.75 6.90
CA MET A 63 13.42 22.93 7.80
C MET A 63 12.47 23.79 8.64
N GLU A 64 12.93 24.91 9.19
CA GLU A 64 12.11 25.83 9.97
C GLU A 64 11.00 26.46 9.12
N ARG A 65 11.34 26.97 7.92
CA ARG A 65 10.35 27.49 6.96
C ARG A 65 9.30 26.43 6.61
N ARG A 66 9.73 25.18 6.36
CA ARG A 66 8.81 24.07 6.10
C ARG A 66 7.93 23.74 7.31
N LYS A 67 8.50 23.73 8.53
CA LYS A 67 7.77 23.52 9.78
C LYS A 67 6.71 24.59 9.96
N GLN A 68 7.06 25.86 9.79
CA GLN A 68 6.11 26.97 9.92
C GLN A 68 5.01 26.93 8.85
N ARG A 69 5.35 26.63 7.59
CA ARG A 69 4.35 26.51 6.51
C ARG A 69 3.36 25.37 6.76
N LEU A 70 3.82 24.23 7.29
CA LEU A 70 2.96 23.06 7.49
C LEU A 70 2.23 23.10 8.84
N LEU A 71 2.94 23.40 9.92
CA LEU A 71 2.51 23.24 11.32
C LEU A 71 2.39 24.56 12.10
N GLY A 72 2.62 25.72 11.46
CA GLY A 72 2.34 27.01 12.10
C GLY A 72 0.84 27.19 12.38
N SER A 73 0.48 28.21 13.17
CA SER A 73 -0.93 28.53 13.47
C SER A 73 -1.77 28.74 12.20
N GLU A 74 -1.20 29.36 11.17
CA GLU A 74 -1.81 29.55 9.83
C GLU A 74 -1.30 28.52 8.80
N GLY A 75 -0.68 27.44 9.28
CA GLY A 75 -0.07 26.40 8.46
C GLY A 75 -1.10 25.67 7.59
N GLU A 76 -0.64 25.04 6.51
CA GLU A 76 -1.51 24.24 5.63
C GLU A 76 -2.30 23.18 6.41
N ILE A 77 -1.65 22.49 7.36
CA ILE A 77 -2.30 21.43 8.12
C ILE A 77 -3.29 22.00 9.12
N ALA A 78 -2.95 23.11 9.80
CA ALA A 78 -3.87 23.77 10.73
C ALA A 78 -5.16 24.20 10.02
N ARG A 79 -5.04 24.84 8.85
CA ARG A 79 -6.19 25.27 8.03
C ARG A 79 -7.02 24.09 7.53
N ASP A 80 -6.37 23.01 7.09
CA ASP A 80 -7.08 21.80 6.67
C ASP A 80 -7.81 21.13 7.85
N LEU A 81 -7.23 21.12 9.05
CA LEU A 81 -7.88 20.59 10.25
C LEU A 81 -9.06 21.46 10.69
N GLU A 82 -8.91 22.79 10.69
CA GLU A 82 -9.98 23.74 11.00
C GLU A 82 -11.15 23.65 10.02
N ALA A 83 -10.87 23.39 8.73
CA ALA A 83 -11.91 23.18 7.73
C ALA A 83 -12.67 21.85 7.89
N ASN A 84 -12.19 20.93 8.73
CA ASN A 84 -12.74 19.59 8.92
C ASN A 84 -13.00 19.27 10.42
N GLN A 85 -13.53 20.23 11.17
CA GLN A 85 -13.81 20.08 12.62
C GLN A 85 -14.76 18.93 12.96
N GLU A 86 -15.78 18.68 12.13
CA GLU A 86 -16.71 17.56 12.34
C GLU A 86 -15.96 16.21 12.29
N HIS A 87 -15.09 16.03 11.29
CA HIS A 87 -14.25 14.84 11.15
C HIS A 87 -13.26 14.69 12.32
N LEU A 88 -12.72 15.80 12.85
CA LEU A 88 -11.88 15.78 14.06
C LEU A 88 -12.62 15.22 15.27
N THR A 89 -13.88 15.61 15.48
CA THR A 89 -14.67 15.09 16.58
C THR A 89 -15.04 13.62 16.39
N ALA A 90 -15.41 13.23 15.16
CA ALA A 90 -15.75 11.85 14.81
C ALA A 90 -14.54 10.91 14.98
N ALA A 91 -13.35 11.37 14.62
CA ALA A 91 -12.11 10.61 14.73
C ALA A 91 -11.74 10.20 16.16
N LEU A 92 -12.32 10.79 17.21
CA LEU A 92 -12.06 10.31 18.57
C LEU A 92 -12.59 8.89 18.79
N ASN A 93 -13.67 8.53 18.11
CA ASN A 93 -14.37 7.27 18.30
C ASN A 93 -14.31 6.36 17.06
N ASP A 94 -14.16 6.94 15.86
CA ASP A 94 -14.12 6.20 14.60
C ASP A 94 -12.68 6.03 14.08
N GLN A 95 -12.31 4.80 13.75
CA GLN A 95 -11.00 4.46 13.19
C GLN A 95 -10.87 4.91 11.72
N ASP A 96 -11.95 4.88 10.94
CA ASP A 96 -11.93 5.28 9.54
C ASP A 96 -11.73 6.79 9.43
N GLU A 97 -12.38 7.57 10.28
CA GLU A 97 -12.19 9.03 10.36
C GLU A 97 -10.78 9.40 10.84
N ARG A 98 -10.19 8.63 11.76
CA ARG A 98 -8.75 8.79 12.12
C ARG A 98 -7.84 8.56 10.92
N LEU A 99 -8.08 7.49 10.16
CA LEU A 99 -7.28 7.18 8.99
C LEU A 99 -7.40 8.29 7.93
N ARG A 100 -8.61 8.82 7.73
CA ARG A 100 -8.90 9.94 6.83
C ARG A 100 -8.14 11.20 7.23
N LEU A 101 -8.18 11.60 8.49
CA LEU A 101 -7.41 12.75 8.99
C LEU A 101 -5.89 12.51 8.88
N LEU A 102 -5.42 11.28 9.12
CA LEU A 102 -4.01 10.94 8.88
C LEU A 102 -3.64 11.10 7.40
N GLN A 103 -4.50 10.72 6.46
CA GLN A 103 -4.27 10.94 5.03
C GLN A 103 -4.26 12.44 4.68
N LEU A 104 -5.17 13.23 5.26
CA LEU A 104 -5.24 14.69 5.09
C LEU A 104 -3.97 15.40 5.58
N THR A 105 -3.44 14.99 6.73
CA THR A 105 -2.22 15.59 7.30
C THR A 105 -0.94 15.13 6.60
N THR A 106 -0.93 13.92 6.03
CA THR A 106 0.23 13.38 5.29
C THR A 106 0.30 13.85 3.85
N GLN A 107 -0.83 14.14 3.20
CA GLN A 107 -0.91 14.50 1.79
C GLN A 107 -1.41 15.93 1.62
N GLY A 108 -0.88 16.63 0.62
CA GLY A 108 -1.32 17.98 0.26
C GLY A 108 -1.47 18.13 -1.24
N MET A 109 -2.15 19.18 -1.67
CA MET A 109 -2.21 19.53 -3.09
C MET A 109 -1.10 20.51 -3.47
N ARG A 110 -0.42 20.22 -4.58
CA ARG A 110 0.50 21.15 -5.24
C ARG A 110 0.10 21.32 -6.69
N ILE A 111 0.20 22.56 -7.16
CA ILE A 111 0.07 22.87 -8.59
C ILE A 111 1.36 22.41 -9.28
N THR A 112 1.24 21.44 -10.17
CA THR A 112 2.28 21.03 -11.10
C THR A 112 1.84 21.32 -12.52
N PHE A 113 2.77 21.20 -13.47
CA PHE A 113 2.46 21.35 -14.89
C PHE A 113 2.64 19.99 -15.57
N ASP A 114 1.64 19.55 -16.34
CA ASP A 114 1.75 18.34 -17.13
C ASP A 114 2.83 18.54 -18.22
N PRO A 115 3.87 17.69 -18.29
CA PRO A 115 4.96 17.84 -19.25
C PRO A 115 4.52 17.74 -20.72
N LYS A 116 3.36 17.12 -21.01
CA LYS A 116 2.85 17.00 -22.39
C LYS A 116 1.91 18.13 -22.78
N SER A 117 1.02 18.54 -21.88
CA SER A 117 0.00 19.56 -22.18
C SER A 117 0.35 20.97 -21.71
N HIS A 118 1.43 21.12 -20.92
CA HIS A 118 1.81 22.36 -20.22
C HIS A 118 0.67 22.99 -19.39
N ARG A 119 -0.37 22.21 -19.06
CA ARG A 119 -1.51 22.67 -18.26
C ARG A 119 -1.20 22.53 -16.78
N LYS A 120 -1.69 23.48 -15.99
CA LYS A 120 -1.69 23.40 -14.54
C LYS A 120 -2.56 22.21 -14.12
N GLN A 121 -2.00 21.32 -13.31
CA GLN A 121 -2.68 20.19 -12.72
C GLN A 121 -2.44 20.21 -11.20
N LEU A 122 -3.48 19.92 -10.43
CA LEU A 122 -3.33 19.66 -9.01
C LEU A 122 -2.87 18.21 -8.84
N THR A 123 -1.71 18.02 -8.24
CA THR A 123 -1.16 16.71 -7.91
C THR A 123 -1.00 16.59 -6.40
N THR A 124 -1.31 15.41 -5.87
CA THR A 124 -1.05 15.09 -4.47
C THR A 124 0.46 14.99 -4.24
N ALA A 125 0.94 15.66 -3.19
CA ALA A 125 2.32 15.66 -2.78
C ALA A 125 2.42 15.33 -1.29
N PRO A 126 3.39 14.50 -0.87
CA PRO A 126 3.57 14.18 0.54
C PRO A 126 4.02 15.43 1.31
N ARG A 127 3.29 15.75 2.39
CA ARG A 127 3.61 16.83 3.34
C ARG A 127 4.47 16.30 4.48
N LEU A 128 3.92 15.32 5.22
CA LEU A 128 4.53 14.66 6.36
C LEU A 128 4.74 13.18 6.06
N THR A 129 5.91 12.66 6.43
CA THR A 129 6.25 11.24 6.30
C THR A 129 6.47 10.68 7.69
N TYR A 130 5.59 9.78 8.14
CA TYR A 130 5.66 9.19 9.47
C TYR A 130 6.46 7.88 9.52
N VAL A 131 7.00 7.41 8.38
CA VAL A 131 7.67 6.10 8.29
C VAL A 131 8.75 5.93 9.36
N TYR A 132 9.62 6.92 9.54
CA TYR A 132 10.66 6.87 10.57
C TYR A 132 10.12 6.94 11.99
N ALA A 133 9.08 7.76 12.23
CA ALA A 133 8.45 7.85 13.54
C ALA A 133 7.71 6.55 13.91
N MET A 134 7.07 5.90 12.94
CA MET A 134 6.46 4.59 13.10
C MET A 134 7.52 3.51 13.34
N ALA A 135 8.63 3.54 12.59
CA ALA A 135 9.74 2.61 12.78
C ALA A 135 10.33 2.71 14.20
N GLN A 136 10.57 3.94 14.69
CA GLN A 136 11.04 4.15 16.07
C GLN A 136 10.04 3.67 17.12
N LYS A 137 8.74 3.89 16.89
CA LYS A 137 7.69 3.37 17.78
C LYS A 137 7.65 1.84 17.77
N LEU A 138 7.82 1.20 16.62
CA LEU A 138 7.86 -0.26 16.49
C LEU A 138 9.12 -0.85 17.12
N GLU A 139 10.27 -0.20 16.94
CA GLU A 139 11.54 -0.63 17.55
C GLU A 139 11.49 -0.61 19.08
N ALA A 140 10.68 0.28 19.67
CA ALA A 140 10.47 0.34 21.10
C ALA A 140 9.58 -0.80 21.66
N LEU A 141 8.92 -1.59 20.80
CA LEU A 141 8.04 -2.69 21.21
C LEU A 141 8.79 -4.04 21.24
N PRO A 142 8.51 -4.91 22.21
CA PRO A 142 8.99 -6.29 22.19
C PRO A 142 8.50 -7.05 20.95
N ALA A 143 9.35 -7.91 20.39
CA ALA A 143 9.03 -8.69 19.19
C ALA A 143 7.78 -9.58 19.33
N GLN A 144 7.54 -10.12 20.54
CA GLN A 144 6.34 -10.91 20.85
C GLN A 144 5.06 -10.07 20.71
N GLN A 145 5.05 -8.86 21.28
CA GLN A 145 3.90 -7.96 21.21
C GLN A 145 3.58 -7.55 19.77
N VAL A 146 4.61 -7.28 18.95
CA VAL A 146 4.42 -6.96 17.53
C VAL A 146 3.81 -8.16 16.80
N THR A 147 4.27 -9.38 17.11
CA THR A 147 3.74 -10.60 16.49
C THR A 147 2.26 -10.80 16.84
N GLU A 148 1.89 -10.64 18.11
CA GLU A 148 0.50 -10.72 18.57
C GLU A 148 -0.39 -9.68 17.87
N GLN A 149 0.06 -8.43 17.75
CA GLN A 149 -0.68 -7.37 17.05
C GLN A 149 -0.89 -7.70 15.57
N VAL A 150 0.13 -8.21 14.90
CA VAL A 150 0.03 -8.61 13.49
C VAL A 150 -0.93 -9.80 13.34
N LEU A 151 -0.85 -10.80 14.21
CA LEU A 151 -1.74 -11.96 14.16
C LEU A 151 -3.20 -11.55 14.40
N ALA A 152 -3.47 -10.75 15.44
CA ALA A 152 -4.81 -10.23 15.72
C ALA A 152 -5.37 -9.46 14.51
N HIS A 153 -4.57 -8.58 13.90
CA HIS A 153 -4.98 -7.85 12.70
C HIS A 153 -5.30 -8.78 11.52
N LEU A 154 -4.52 -9.84 11.32
CA LEU A 154 -4.74 -10.81 10.25
C LEU A 154 -6.00 -11.65 10.51
N GLU A 155 -6.29 -12.02 11.76
CA GLU A 155 -7.52 -12.73 12.15
C GLU A 155 -8.76 -11.85 11.95
N GLU A 156 -8.71 -10.58 12.34
CA GLU A 156 -9.75 -9.60 12.06
C GLU A 156 -10.00 -9.47 10.54
N ALA A 157 -8.93 -9.37 9.75
CA ALA A 157 -9.04 -9.31 8.30
C ALA A 157 -9.72 -10.57 7.72
N GLN A 158 -9.46 -11.76 8.28
CA GLN A 158 -10.14 -12.98 7.87
C GLN A 158 -11.64 -12.96 8.17
N ALA A 159 -12.05 -12.41 9.32
CA ALA A 159 -13.45 -12.24 9.66
C ALA A 159 -14.15 -11.28 8.67
N VAL A 160 -13.51 -10.16 8.34
CA VAL A 160 -14.02 -9.22 7.33
C VAL A 160 -14.14 -9.90 5.96
N PHE A 161 -13.15 -10.71 5.55
CA PHE A 161 -13.24 -11.47 4.31
C PHE A 161 -14.38 -12.48 4.29
N GLN A 162 -14.71 -13.13 5.41
CA GLN A 162 -15.87 -14.03 5.46
C GLN A 162 -17.15 -13.27 5.11
N THR A 163 -17.35 -12.08 5.65
CA THR A 163 -18.51 -11.24 5.31
C THR A 163 -18.53 -10.89 3.83
N ILE A 164 -17.38 -10.45 3.28
CA ILE A 164 -17.26 -10.10 1.86
C ILE A 164 -17.56 -11.31 0.96
N PHE A 165 -16.97 -12.47 1.25
CA PHE A 165 -17.21 -13.70 0.49
C PHE A 165 -18.65 -14.19 0.63
N GLY A 166 -19.24 -14.04 1.82
CA GLY A 166 -20.64 -14.40 2.07
C GLY A 166 -21.59 -13.62 1.18
N HIS A 167 -21.43 -12.30 1.14
CA HIS A 167 -22.22 -11.45 0.24
C HIS A 167 -21.97 -11.79 -1.22
N ALA A 168 -20.72 -12.06 -1.62
CA ALA A 168 -20.40 -12.46 -2.99
C ALA A 168 -21.15 -13.73 -3.42
N GLU A 169 -21.15 -14.75 -2.56
CA GLU A 169 -21.83 -16.02 -2.83
C GLU A 169 -23.34 -15.87 -2.78
N TRP A 170 -23.88 -15.10 -1.83
CA TRP A 170 -25.31 -14.83 -1.76
C TRP A 170 -25.83 -14.18 -3.04
N GLU A 171 -25.14 -13.13 -3.49
CA GLU A 171 -25.41 -12.45 -4.76
C GLU A 171 -25.26 -13.38 -5.96
N HIS A 172 -24.24 -14.24 -5.95
CA HIS A 172 -24.04 -15.23 -7.01
C HIS A 172 -25.21 -16.20 -7.12
N LEU A 173 -25.66 -16.75 -5.99
CA LEU A 173 -26.80 -17.66 -5.94
C LEU A 173 -28.10 -16.96 -6.34
N ARG A 174 -28.29 -15.70 -5.89
CA ARG A 174 -29.45 -14.89 -6.26
C ARG A 174 -29.52 -14.65 -7.76
N ASN A 175 -28.41 -14.22 -8.36
CA ASN A 175 -28.34 -13.95 -9.80
C ASN A 175 -28.51 -15.19 -10.67
N GLN A 176 -28.24 -16.38 -10.12
CA GLN A 176 -28.44 -17.66 -10.81
C GLN A 176 -29.80 -18.31 -10.51
N GLU A 177 -30.63 -17.67 -9.69
CA GLU A 177 -31.93 -18.20 -9.24
C GLU A 177 -31.78 -19.61 -8.60
N VAL A 178 -30.66 -19.84 -7.91
CA VAL A 178 -30.35 -21.12 -7.25
C VAL A 178 -30.82 -21.08 -5.81
N THR A 179 -31.73 -21.99 -5.45
CA THR A 179 -32.19 -22.17 -4.06
C THR A 179 -31.17 -22.94 -3.23
N LEU A 180 -31.23 -22.77 -1.89
CA LEU A 180 -30.28 -23.42 -0.97
C LEU A 180 -30.37 -24.95 -1.04
N LYS A 181 -31.51 -25.52 -1.44
CA LYS A 181 -31.70 -26.96 -1.63
C LYS A 181 -30.71 -27.60 -2.62
N LYS A 182 -30.31 -26.85 -3.65
CA LYS A 182 -29.38 -27.30 -4.72
C LYS A 182 -27.91 -27.25 -4.30
N LEU A 183 -27.59 -26.70 -3.12
CA LEU A 183 -26.23 -26.67 -2.61
C LEU A 183 -25.74 -28.08 -2.25
N ALA A 184 -24.41 -28.24 -2.22
CA ALA A 184 -23.77 -29.48 -1.79
C ALA A 184 -24.20 -29.86 -0.36
N VAL A 185 -24.28 -31.17 -0.08
CA VAL A 185 -24.74 -31.71 1.21
C VAL A 185 -24.00 -31.07 2.39
N ASN A 186 -22.66 -31.07 2.33
CA ASN A 186 -21.82 -30.46 3.38
C ASN A 186 -22.12 -28.97 3.61
N SER A 187 -22.47 -28.23 2.55
CA SER A 187 -22.83 -26.82 2.69
C SER A 187 -24.18 -26.64 3.35
N LYS A 188 -25.15 -27.50 3.03
CA LYS A 188 -26.47 -27.51 3.67
C LYS A 188 -26.38 -27.89 5.14
N ASP A 189 -25.55 -28.85 5.51
CA ASP A 189 -25.34 -29.24 6.91
C ASP A 189 -24.81 -28.06 7.74
N ILE A 190 -23.79 -27.36 7.23
CA ILE A 190 -23.25 -26.16 7.89
C ILE A 190 -24.31 -25.06 8.02
N LEU A 191 -25.09 -24.81 6.96
CA LEU A 191 -26.15 -23.81 7.01
C LEU A 191 -27.25 -24.20 8.01
N ALA A 192 -27.66 -25.46 8.02
CA ALA A 192 -28.66 -26.01 8.94
C ALA A 192 -28.20 -25.96 10.40
N GLU A 193 -26.90 -26.14 10.68
CA GLU A 193 -26.33 -25.94 12.02
C GLU A 193 -26.38 -24.47 12.45
N THR A 194 -26.22 -23.52 11.52
CA THR A 194 -26.21 -22.09 11.86
C THR A 194 -27.58 -21.48 12.15
N VAL A 195 -28.63 -21.87 11.41
CA VAL A 195 -30.00 -21.34 11.61
C VAL A 195 -30.95 -22.31 12.32
N GLY A 196 -30.52 -23.56 12.52
CA GLY A 196 -31.33 -24.67 13.03
C GLY A 196 -32.00 -25.48 11.91
N LYS A 197 -32.01 -26.81 12.05
CA LYS A 197 -32.47 -27.75 11.00
C LYS A 197 -33.91 -27.48 10.54
N GLU A 198 -34.85 -27.34 11.47
CA GLU A 198 -36.27 -27.07 11.17
C GLU A 198 -36.48 -25.71 10.49
N ARG A 199 -35.63 -24.72 10.80
CA ARG A 199 -35.68 -23.41 10.16
C ARG A 199 -35.11 -23.50 8.75
N PHE A 200 -33.98 -24.18 8.58
CA PHE A 200 -33.35 -24.40 7.28
C PHE A 200 -34.26 -25.17 6.31
N GLU A 201 -34.94 -26.22 6.75
CA GLU A 201 -35.88 -26.99 5.92
C GLU A 201 -37.01 -26.14 5.32
N ARG A 202 -37.46 -25.12 6.07
CA ARG A 202 -38.46 -24.14 5.57
C ARG A 202 -37.85 -23.15 4.58
N LEU A 203 -36.60 -22.76 4.78
CA LEU A 203 -35.92 -21.77 3.95
C LEU A 203 -35.32 -22.37 2.67
N GLU A 204 -34.98 -23.66 2.64
CA GLU A 204 -34.16 -24.24 1.56
C GLU A 204 -34.84 -24.23 0.18
N SER A 205 -36.17 -24.18 0.17
CA SER A 205 -37.01 -24.19 -1.02
C SER A 205 -37.46 -22.80 -1.47
N LEU A 206 -37.30 -21.78 -0.63
CA LEU A 206 -37.66 -20.39 -0.95
C LEU A 206 -36.65 -19.76 -1.92
N SER A 207 -37.10 -18.74 -2.64
CA SER A 207 -36.17 -17.85 -3.35
C SER A 207 -35.35 -17.05 -2.33
N LEU A 208 -34.11 -16.71 -2.67
CA LEU A 208 -33.22 -15.96 -1.77
C LEU A 208 -33.78 -14.59 -1.36
N ASP A 209 -34.58 -13.96 -2.22
CA ASP A 209 -35.23 -12.68 -1.94
C ASP A 209 -36.42 -12.81 -0.97
N GLU A 210 -36.99 -14.01 -0.84
CA GLU A 210 -38.12 -14.30 0.05
C GLU A 210 -37.65 -14.69 1.47
N ILE A 211 -36.35 -14.95 1.64
CA ILE A 211 -35.78 -15.30 2.94
C ILE A 211 -35.82 -14.06 3.85
N PRO A 212 -36.38 -14.16 5.08
CA PRO A 212 -36.43 -13.04 6.01
C PRO A 212 -35.03 -12.47 6.31
N ALA A 213 -34.93 -11.14 6.43
CA ALA A 213 -33.65 -10.46 6.68
C ALA A 213 -32.93 -10.96 7.94
N GLU A 214 -33.67 -11.41 8.95
CA GLU A 214 -33.12 -12.02 10.18
C GLU A 214 -32.33 -13.31 9.90
N ASP A 215 -32.75 -14.09 8.91
CA ASP A 215 -32.11 -15.34 8.50
C ASP A 215 -31.01 -15.12 7.45
N GLN A 216 -31.09 -14.04 6.68
CA GLN A 216 -30.07 -13.72 5.68
C GLN A 216 -28.70 -13.50 6.32
N ALA A 217 -28.61 -12.71 7.39
CA ALA A 217 -27.33 -12.39 8.04
C ALA A 217 -26.52 -13.63 8.48
N PRO A 218 -27.06 -14.58 9.27
CA PRO A 218 -26.33 -15.78 9.66
C PRO A 218 -26.02 -16.70 8.46
N LEU A 219 -26.93 -16.82 7.48
CA LEU A 219 -26.70 -17.62 6.27
C LEU A 219 -25.57 -17.03 5.40
N ILE A 220 -25.55 -15.71 5.21
CA ILE A 220 -24.49 -15.00 4.48
C ILE A 220 -23.15 -15.23 5.18
N GLN A 221 -23.09 -15.11 6.50
CA GLN A 221 -21.85 -15.37 7.25
C GLN A 221 -21.37 -16.82 7.10
N ALA A 222 -22.29 -17.78 7.16
CA ALA A 222 -21.99 -19.20 6.98
C ALA A 222 -21.50 -19.52 5.56
N LEU A 223 -22.17 -19.01 4.53
CA LEU A 223 -21.73 -19.10 3.14
C LEU A 223 -20.34 -18.50 2.96
N GLY A 224 -20.05 -17.38 3.63
CA GLY A 224 -18.74 -16.74 3.67
C GLY A 224 -17.64 -17.65 4.20
N LYS A 225 -17.89 -18.36 5.31
CA LYS A 225 -16.96 -19.36 5.86
C LYS A 225 -16.73 -20.53 4.91
N ILE A 226 -17.79 -21.04 4.29
CA ILE A 226 -17.73 -22.16 3.33
C ILE A 226 -16.89 -21.75 2.11
N ALA A 227 -17.17 -20.58 1.54
CA ALA A 227 -16.44 -20.04 0.40
C ALA A 227 -14.98 -19.75 0.73
N GLN A 228 -14.70 -19.14 1.88
CA GLN A 228 -13.34 -18.89 2.35
C GLN A 228 -12.53 -20.19 2.41
N ASN A 229 -13.08 -21.24 3.03
CA ASN A 229 -12.42 -22.54 3.12
C ASN A 229 -12.16 -23.16 1.74
N ARG A 230 -13.18 -23.14 0.86
CA ARG A 230 -13.05 -23.61 -0.54
C ARG A 230 -11.94 -22.88 -1.28
N ILE A 231 -11.91 -21.54 -1.21
CA ILE A 231 -10.89 -20.70 -1.84
C ILE A 231 -9.50 -21.04 -1.29
N TYR A 232 -9.35 -21.12 0.04
CA TYR A 232 -8.06 -21.40 0.67
C TYR A 232 -7.52 -22.79 0.31
N ARG A 233 -8.39 -23.82 0.27
CA ARG A 233 -8.01 -25.16 -0.19
C ARG A 233 -7.53 -25.16 -1.65
N GLN A 234 -8.29 -24.51 -2.53
CA GLN A 234 -7.92 -24.40 -3.94
C GLN A 234 -6.59 -23.67 -4.11
N LEU A 235 -6.39 -22.60 -3.36
CA LEU A 235 -5.18 -21.80 -3.38
C LEU A 235 -3.95 -22.57 -2.91
N LEU A 236 -4.09 -23.31 -1.82
CA LEU A 236 -3.05 -24.16 -1.27
C LEU A 236 -2.68 -25.26 -2.27
N LEU A 237 -3.66 -25.96 -2.81
CA LEU A 237 -3.43 -27.02 -3.80
C LEU A 237 -2.72 -26.47 -5.04
N ALA A 238 -3.25 -25.40 -5.64
CA ALA A 238 -2.65 -24.80 -6.83
C ALA A 238 -1.21 -24.31 -6.59
N THR A 239 -0.95 -23.74 -5.41
CA THR A 239 0.41 -23.26 -5.07
C THR A 239 1.37 -24.42 -4.84
N ILE A 240 0.95 -25.48 -4.13
CA ILE A 240 1.78 -26.68 -3.95
C ILE A 240 2.09 -27.33 -5.29
N THR A 241 1.09 -27.50 -6.15
CA THR A 241 1.29 -28.10 -7.48
C THR A 241 2.31 -27.31 -8.30
N GLN A 242 2.18 -25.98 -8.34
CA GLN A 242 3.10 -25.12 -9.08
C GLN A 242 4.53 -25.19 -8.51
N SER A 243 4.69 -25.03 -7.20
CA SER A 243 6.01 -25.04 -6.56
C SER A 243 6.66 -26.42 -6.58
N TRP A 244 5.88 -27.51 -6.60
CA TRP A 244 6.40 -28.87 -6.72
C TRP A 244 7.03 -29.14 -8.10
N VAL A 245 6.39 -28.68 -9.18
CA VAL A 245 6.94 -28.80 -10.55
C VAL A 245 8.27 -28.06 -10.67
N GLU A 246 8.32 -26.84 -10.13
CA GLU A 246 9.55 -26.05 -10.07
C GLU A 246 10.64 -26.76 -9.24
N TYR A 247 10.27 -27.31 -8.08
CA TYR A 247 11.19 -28.08 -7.24
C TYR A 247 11.76 -29.31 -7.97
N LEU A 248 10.93 -30.11 -8.64
CA LEU A 248 11.40 -31.26 -9.42
C LEU A 248 12.37 -30.84 -10.53
N THR A 249 12.11 -29.71 -11.18
CA THR A 249 13.02 -29.14 -12.20
C THR A 249 14.38 -28.78 -11.60
N ARG A 250 14.37 -28.13 -10.42
CA ARG A 250 15.62 -27.80 -9.71
C ARG A 250 16.35 -29.05 -9.21
N MET A 251 15.63 -30.10 -8.79
CA MET A 251 16.20 -31.37 -8.38
C MET A 251 16.91 -32.11 -9.52
N GLU A 252 16.37 -32.05 -10.73
CA GLU A 252 17.03 -32.63 -11.90
C GLU A 252 18.30 -31.85 -12.25
N ALA A 253 18.25 -30.51 -12.19
CA ALA A 253 19.45 -29.67 -12.38
C ALA A 253 20.53 -29.96 -11.33
N LEU A 254 20.14 -30.13 -10.06
CA LEU A 254 21.02 -30.51 -8.96
C LEU A 254 21.70 -31.86 -9.22
N ARG A 255 20.94 -32.84 -9.73
CA ARG A 255 21.48 -34.17 -10.05
C ARG A 255 22.57 -34.07 -11.11
N VAL A 256 22.34 -33.28 -12.16
CA VAL A 256 23.33 -33.05 -13.23
C VAL A 256 24.57 -32.34 -12.69
N SER A 257 24.41 -31.30 -11.86
CA SER A 257 25.54 -30.55 -11.31
C SER A 257 26.42 -31.39 -10.37
N ILE A 258 25.81 -32.20 -9.50
CA ILE A 258 26.56 -33.09 -8.60
C ILE A 258 27.27 -34.21 -9.39
N SER A 259 26.65 -34.72 -10.45
CA SER A 259 27.34 -35.66 -11.33
C SER A 259 28.61 -35.06 -11.94
N MET A 260 28.59 -33.77 -12.29
CA MET A 260 29.76 -33.04 -12.79
C MET A 260 30.78 -32.70 -11.69
N GLU A 261 30.35 -32.50 -10.45
CA GLU A 261 31.23 -32.17 -9.32
C GLU A 261 31.86 -33.41 -8.67
N SER A 262 31.32 -34.61 -8.93
CA SER A 262 31.84 -35.89 -8.41
C SER A 262 33.32 -36.18 -8.74
N TYR A 263 33.91 -35.42 -9.67
CA TYR A 263 35.36 -35.42 -9.93
C TYR A 263 36.20 -34.81 -8.77
N ALA A 264 35.59 -34.16 -7.77
CA ALA A 264 36.26 -33.44 -6.68
C ALA A 264 36.39 -34.20 -5.34
N GLN A 265 36.36 -35.55 -5.35
CA GLN A 265 36.62 -36.42 -4.18
C GLN A 265 35.65 -36.31 -2.98
N ARG A 266 34.48 -35.69 -3.15
CA ARG A 266 33.39 -35.73 -2.15
C ARG A 266 32.35 -36.76 -2.55
N ASP A 267 31.71 -37.41 -1.56
CA ASP A 267 30.63 -38.36 -1.82
C ASP A 267 29.40 -37.65 -2.43
N PRO A 268 29.09 -37.89 -3.71
CA PRO A 268 28.00 -37.21 -4.41
C PRO A 268 26.64 -37.50 -3.77
N LEU A 269 26.46 -38.67 -3.16
CA LEU A 269 25.20 -39.04 -2.52
C LEU A 269 24.94 -38.19 -1.27
N VAL A 270 25.97 -37.94 -0.47
CA VAL A 270 25.88 -37.12 0.74
C VAL A 270 25.57 -35.66 0.36
N GLN A 271 26.25 -35.13 -0.64
CA GLN A 271 25.98 -33.78 -1.15
C GLN A 271 24.56 -33.64 -1.68
N TYR A 272 24.11 -34.60 -2.49
CA TYR A 272 22.76 -34.60 -3.03
C TYR A 272 21.71 -34.58 -1.93
N LYS A 273 21.82 -35.47 -0.94
CA LYS A 273 20.89 -35.52 0.20
C LYS A 273 20.86 -34.21 0.99
N SER A 274 22.03 -33.61 1.24
CA SER A 274 22.13 -32.35 1.99
C SER A 274 21.53 -31.16 1.25
N GLN A 275 21.78 -31.06 -0.06
CA GLN A 275 21.23 -29.97 -0.88
C GLN A 275 19.73 -30.17 -1.12
N ALA A 276 19.29 -31.40 -1.39
CA ALA A 276 17.89 -31.75 -1.56
C ALA A 276 17.04 -31.42 -0.31
N SER A 277 17.55 -31.73 0.89
CA SER A 277 16.83 -31.43 2.15
C SER A 277 16.68 -29.92 2.39
N THR A 278 17.70 -29.15 2.01
CA THR A 278 17.69 -27.68 2.09
C THR A 278 16.67 -27.12 1.10
N MET A 279 16.72 -27.55 -0.16
CA MET A 279 15.77 -27.15 -1.20
C MET A 279 14.32 -27.53 -0.86
N PHE A 280 14.10 -28.67 -0.23
CA PHE A 280 12.77 -29.07 0.23
C PHE A 280 12.25 -28.17 1.37
N THR A 281 13.12 -27.77 2.29
CA THR A 281 12.76 -26.84 3.37
C THR A 281 12.43 -25.44 2.83
N GLU A 282 13.20 -24.97 1.83
CA GLU A 282 12.93 -23.73 1.10
C GLU A 282 11.60 -23.80 0.36
N LEU A 283 11.31 -24.91 -0.34
CA LEU A 283 10.02 -25.15 -0.98
C LEU A 283 8.86 -24.99 0.01
N LEU A 284 8.93 -25.61 1.19
CA LEU A 284 7.88 -25.48 2.20
C LEU A 284 7.73 -24.04 2.74
N SER A 285 8.83 -23.29 2.81
CA SER A 285 8.80 -21.87 3.18
C SER A 285 8.14 -21.02 2.09
N GLU A 286 8.53 -21.24 0.83
CA GLU A 286 8.00 -20.54 -0.34
C GLU A 286 6.50 -20.79 -0.51
N VAL A 287 6.05 -22.04 -0.37
CA VAL A 287 4.62 -22.40 -0.41
C VAL A 287 3.86 -21.65 0.68
N ARG A 288 4.34 -21.66 1.94
CA ARG A 288 3.68 -20.96 3.05
C ARG A 288 3.56 -19.46 2.78
N GLN A 289 4.65 -18.81 2.40
CA GLN A 289 4.64 -17.36 2.12
C GLN A 289 3.73 -17.01 0.95
N THR A 290 3.76 -17.82 -0.11
CA THR A 290 2.95 -17.60 -1.32
C THR A 290 1.46 -17.78 -1.04
N VAL A 291 1.09 -18.84 -0.30
CA VAL A 291 -0.31 -19.08 0.10
C VAL A 291 -0.81 -17.93 0.96
N ILE A 292 -0.09 -17.57 2.03
CA ILE A 292 -0.48 -16.46 2.91
C ILE A 292 -0.63 -15.15 2.11
N SER A 293 0.35 -14.81 1.27
CA SER A 293 0.29 -13.60 0.44
C SER A 293 -0.92 -13.59 -0.48
N LYS A 294 -1.21 -14.71 -1.16
CA LYS A 294 -2.37 -14.81 -2.05
C LYS A 294 -3.69 -14.81 -1.27
N MET A 295 -3.77 -15.38 -0.06
CA MET A 295 -4.98 -15.34 0.78
C MET A 295 -5.44 -13.91 1.04
N TYR A 296 -4.53 -13.01 1.46
CA TYR A 296 -4.87 -11.61 1.77
C TYR A 296 -4.97 -10.69 0.54
N ARG A 297 -4.50 -11.14 -0.63
CA ARG A 297 -4.61 -10.40 -1.90
C ARG A 297 -5.78 -10.86 -2.76
N TYR A 298 -6.37 -12.00 -2.45
CA TYR A 298 -7.49 -12.55 -3.21
C TYR A 298 -8.67 -11.60 -3.16
N ARG A 299 -9.19 -11.24 -4.33
CA ARG A 299 -10.42 -10.45 -4.45
C ARG A 299 -11.46 -11.31 -5.15
N PRO A 300 -12.60 -11.58 -4.50
CA PRO A 300 -13.70 -12.23 -5.18
C PRO A 300 -14.20 -11.29 -6.28
N SER A 301 -14.63 -11.85 -7.40
CA SER A 301 -15.32 -11.08 -8.44
C SER A 301 -16.71 -10.71 -7.93
N LEU A 302 -16.77 -9.67 -7.10
CA LEU A 302 -18.01 -9.08 -6.66
C LEU A 302 -18.66 -8.33 -7.83
N PRO A 303 -20.01 -8.36 -7.94
CA PRO A 303 -20.73 -7.47 -8.85
C PRO A 303 -20.28 -6.02 -8.67
N ALA A 304 -20.32 -5.26 -9.77
CA ALA A 304 -19.85 -3.88 -9.80
C ALA A 304 -20.51 -3.01 -8.72
N GLU A 305 -21.73 -3.32 -8.27
CA GLU A 305 -22.47 -2.57 -7.25
C GLU A 305 -21.85 -2.66 -5.85
N TYR A 306 -21.21 -3.77 -5.46
CA TYR A 306 -20.49 -3.88 -4.18
C TYR A 306 -19.08 -3.30 -4.24
N THR A 307 -18.37 -3.47 -5.36
CA THR A 307 -17.08 -2.78 -5.54
C THR A 307 -17.27 -1.27 -5.68
N THR A 308 -18.37 -0.86 -6.32
CA THR A 308 -18.81 0.53 -6.37
C THR A 308 -19.30 0.95 -5.01
N GLY A 309 -20.04 0.14 -4.23
CA GLY A 309 -20.47 0.42 -2.86
C GLY A 309 -19.32 0.58 -1.85
N LEU A 310 -18.27 -0.23 -1.95
CA LEU A 310 -17.04 -0.10 -1.16
C LEU A 310 -16.19 1.09 -1.64
N ARG A 311 -16.10 1.30 -2.96
CA ARG A 311 -15.42 2.46 -3.54
C ARG A 311 -16.20 3.75 -3.36
N SER A 312 -17.52 3.71 -3.27
CA SER A 312 -18.44 4.83 -3.09
C SER A 312 -18.66 5.05 -1.61
N ALA A 313 -18.64 4.06 -0.73
CA ALA A 313 -18.44 4.31 0.69
C ALA A 313 -17.09 5.03 0.91
N ALA A 314 -16.03 4.59 0.24
CA ALA A 314 -14.75 5.29 0.23
C ALA A 314 -14.74 6.65 -0.50
N ARG A 315 -15.76 6.99 -1.31
CA ARG A 315 -15.79 8.18 -2.21
C ARG A 315 -17.03 9.08 -2.03
N ALA A 316 -18.03 8.67 -1.26
CA ALA A 316 -19.31 9.32 -0.97
C ALA A 316 -19.45 9.64 0.53
N GLN A 317 -18.52 9.19 1.37
CA GLN A 317 -18.22 9.90 2.61
C GLN A 317 -17.64 11.28 2.23
N PRO A 318 -18.09 12.37 2.88
CA PRO A 318 -17.72 13.73 2.50
C PRO A 318 -16.20 13.86 2.30
N GLU A 319 -15.81 14.39 1.15
CA GLU A 319 -14.41 14.58 0.80
C GLU A 319 -13.87 15.70 1.69
N LEU A 320 -12.84 15.39 2.49
CA LEU A 320 -12.24 16.36 3.40
C LEU A 320 -11.84 17.62 2.63
N ALA A 321 -12.25 18.77 3.14
CA ALA A 321 -11.96 20.04 2.52
C ALA A 321 -10.44 20.31 2.57
N LEU A 322 -9.80 20.28 1.40
CA LEU A 322 -8.41 20.72 1.25
C LEU A 322 -8.42 22.21 0.95
N VAL A 323 -7.97 23.02 1.91
CA VAL A 323 -7.78 24.46 1.73
C VAL A 323 -6.45 24.66 1.00
N GLY A 324 -6.50 24.49 -0.33
CA GLY A 324 -5.31 24.54 -1.20
C GLY A 324 -4.42 25.77 -0.97
N ALA A 325 -3.13 25.61 -1.28
CA ALA A 325 -2.16 26.70 -1.30
C ALA A 325 -2.47 27.68 -2.45
N GLY A 326 -3.34 28.65 -2.20
CA GLY A 326 -3.75 29.62 -3.20
C GLY A 326 -4.77 30.62 -2.67
N GLY A 327 -4.34 31.51 -1.78
CA GLY A 327 -5.01 32.80 -1.57
C GLY A 327 -4.90 33.66 -2.84
N SER A 328 -5.67 33.34 -3.86
CA SER A 328 -5.98 34.20 -4.99
C SER A 328 -7.23 33.63 -5.63
N ARG A 329 -8.36 34.30 -5.39
CA ARG A 329 -9.65 34.06 -6.02
C ARG A 329 -9.43 33.86 -7.52
N VAL A 330 -9.64 32.63 -8.00
CA VAL A 330 -9.75 32.36 -9.44
C VAL A 330 -11.12 32.90 -9.86
N ASN A 331 -11.12 34.13 -10.40
CA ASN A 331 -12.25 34.60 -11.21
C ASN A 331 -12.35 33.67 -12.42
N ASN A 332 -13.42 32.88 -12.47
CA ASN A 332 -13.82 32.19 -13.69
C ASN A 332 -14.02 33.25 -14.79
N PRO A 333 -13.39 33.12 -15.98
CA PRO A 333 -13.76 33.95 -17.11
C PRO A 333 -15.17 33.56 -17.59
N PRO A 334 -16.01 34.50 -18.05
CA PRO A 334 -17.36 34.18 -18.46
C PRO A 334 -17.34 33.27 -19.70
N ALA A 335 -18.26 32.32 -19.72
CA ALA A 335 -18.45 31.36 -20.79
C ALA A 335 -18.67 32.07 -22.14
N LYS A 336 -17.75 31.87 -23.09
CA LYS A 336 -17.93 32.33 -24.47
C LYS A 336 -19.02 31.49 -25.14
N SER A 337 -20.20 32.09 -25.36
CA SER A 337 -21.22 31.55 -26.25
C SER A 337 -20.73 31.59 -27.70
N LYS A 338 -20.42 30.42 -28.29
CA LYS A 338 -20.13 30.32 -29.73
C LYS A 338 -21.43 30.18 -30.51
N LYS A 339 -21.80 31.27 -31.19
CA LYS A 339 -22.84 31.40 -32.22
C LYS A 339 -22.81 30.23 -33.23
N LYS A 340 -23.97 29.60 -33.43
CA LYS A 340 -24.27 28.72 -34.57
C LYS A 340 -24.17 29.54 -35.87
N ARG A 341 -23.26 29.18 -36.76
CA ARG A 341 -23.22 29.67 -38.15
C ARG A 341 -24.17 28.80 -38.99
N LYS A 342 -25.31 29.35 -39.41
CA LYS A 342 -26.15 28.79 -40.48
C LYS A 342 -25.37 28.87 -41.79
N ARG A 343 -25.29 27.76 -42.52
CA ARG A 343 -24.88 27.76 -43.94
C ARG A 343 -26.15 27.83 -44.78
N HIS A 344 -26.18 28.80 -45.69
CA HIS A 344 -26.96 28.73 -46.93
C HIS A 344 -26.14 27.97 -47.96
#